data_AF-A0A935QFP2-F1
#
_entry.id   AF-A0A935QFP2-F1
#
_cell.length_a   1.000
_cell.length_b   1.000
_cell.length_c   1.000
_cell.angle_alpha   90.00
_cell.angle_beta   90.00
_cell.angle_gamma   90.00
#
_symmetry.space_group_name_H-M   'P 1'
#
loop_
_entity.id
_entity.type
_entity.pdbx_description
1 polymer ?
#
loop_
_entity_poly.entity_id
_entity_poly.type
_entity_poly.pdbx_seq_one_letter_code
_entity_poly.pdbx_strand_id
1 'polypeptide(L)'
;MTGNFKGTIAAALLLAATPALAQSGWGVRGGLTIDPDQVHVGAHVNAGEIFNDGYFLPNVEVGFSDHGRLIALNPEMVYRFDKSSRSRWGFYIGGGLGINIYDWDDGPRDNHDDSDTELGLNILGGMSRARRGGGDVFMELKLGRRIRPKPR
;
A
#
# COMPACT_ATOMS: atom_id res chain seq x y z
N MET A 1 7.95 -19.07 26.32
CA MET A 1 7.22 -20.27 25.87
C MET A 1 6.40 -19.86 24.65
N THR A 2 7.05 -19.81 23.49
CA THR A 2 6.96 -20.80 22.39
C THR A 2 5.68 -20.64 21.58
N GLY A 3 5.73 -19.82 20.53
CA GLY A 3 4.73 -19.75 19.46
C GLY A 3 5.48 -19.63 18.14
N ASN A 4 5.32 -20.65 17.29
CA ASN A 4 6.19 -20.95 16.17
C ASN A 4 6.01 -19.95 15.01
N PHE A 5 7.06 -19.21 14.66
CA PHE A 5 7.17 -18.50 13.38
C PHE A 5 7.39 -19.53 12.25
N LYS A 6 6.31 -19.92 11.57
CA LYS A 6 6.38 -20.68 10.31
C LYS A 6 5.43 -20.04 9.31
N GLY A 7 5.99 -19.26 8.38
CA GLY A 7 5.24 -18.62 7.31
C GLY A 7 6.09 -17.60 6.56
N THR A 8 7.16 -18.04 5.90
CA THR A 8 7.93 -17.16 5.02
C THR A 8 7.18 -17.03 3.70
N ILE A 9 6.39 -15.97 3.52
CA ILE A 9 5.82 -15.61 2.22
C ILE A 9 6.71 -14.54 1.59
N ALA A 10 7.65 -14.98 0.75
CA ALA A 10 8.46 -14.11 -0.08
C ALA A 10 7.78 -13.98 -1.46
N ALA A 11 6.98 -12.94 -1.67
CA ALA A 11 6.43 -12.60 -2.98
C ALA A 11 7.30 -11.52 -3.64
N ALA A 12 8.20 -11.93 -4.54
CA ALA A 12 8.99 -11.03 -5.36
C ALA A 12 8.31 -10.80 -6.72
N LEU A 13 7.59 -9.69 -6.89
CA LEU A 13 7.05 -9.28 -8.19
C LEU A 13 8.12 -8.53 -9.01
N LEU A 14 8.67 -9.18 -10.02
CA LEU A 14 9.56 -8.58 -11.03
C LEU A 14 8.75 -8.05 -12.22
N LEU A 15 8.46 -6.74 -12.26
CA LEU A 15 7.86 -6.09 -13.44
C LEU A 15 8.91 -5.52 -14.40
N ALA A 16 8.79 -5.90 -15.68
CA ALA A 16 9.63 -5.47 -16.80
C ALA A 16 9.53 -3.96 -17.09
N ALA A 17 10.64 -3.35 -17.54
CA ALA A 17 10.80 -1.90 -17.71
C ALA A 17 10.56 -1.40 -19.15
N THR A 18 9.78 -0.32 -19.32
CA THR A 18 9.63 0.49 -20.57
C THR A 18 10.11 1.96 -20.35
N PRO A 19 9.94 2.97 -21.30
CA PRO A 19 10.30 4.43 -21.23
C PRO A 19 9.24 5.57 -21.08
N ALA A 20 9.53 6.74 -20.38
CA ALA A 20 8.76 8.03 -20.12
C ALA A 20 9.05 8.75 -18.76
N LEU A 21 9.30 10.07 -18.66
CA LEU A 21 8.49 11.31 -18.87
C LEU A 21 7.50 11.63 -17.72
N ALA A 22 7.35 12.92 -17.42
CA ALA A 22 7.13 13.53 -16.09
C ALA A 22 5.71 13.49 -15.47
N GLN A 23 5.66 13.32 -14.13
CA GLN A 23 4.99 14.19 -13.13
C GLN A 23 3.47 14.47 -13.21
N SER A 24 2.68 13.46 -13.53
CA SER A 24 1.40 13.11 -12.87
C SER A 24 1.11 11.74 -13.43
N GLY A 25 1.12 10.72 -12.58
CA GLY A 25 1.33 9.36 -13.05
C GLY A 25 0.71 8.37 -12.12
N TRP A 26 0.25 7.26 -12.68
CA TRP A 26 -0.19 6.13 -11.89
C TRP A 26 0.96 5.14 -11.76
N GLY A 27 0.98 4.39 -10.67
CA GLY A 27 1.98 3.37 -10.42
C GLY A 27 1.37 2.14 -9.80
N VAL A 28 2.12 1.06 -9.83
CA VAL A 28 1.77 -0.17 -9.10
C VAL A 28 2.64 -0.27 -7.87
N ARG A 29 2.10 -0.87 -6.81
CA ARG A 29 2.85 -1.13 -5.58
C ARG A 29 2.60 -2.54 -5.10
N GLY A 30 3.59 -3.08 -4.41
CA GLY A 30 3.46 -4.35 -3.71
C GLY A 30 4.30 -4.30 -2.45
N GLY A 31 3.84 -5.00 -1.42
CA GLY A 31 4.48 -4.93 -0.13
C GLY A 31 3.93 -5.88 0.90
N LEU A 32 4.49 -5.74 2.09
CA LEU A 32 4.06 -6.45 3.29
C LEU A 32 3.45 -5.45 4.26
N THR A 33 2.36 -5.84 4.90
CA THR A 33 1.78 -5.11 6.04
C THR A 33 1.97 -5.97 7.28
N ILE A 34 2.43 -5.38 8.38
CA ILE A 34 2.78 -6.13 9.60
C ILE A 34 1.56 -6.31 10.54
N ASP A 35 0.65 -5.34 10.59
CA ASP A 35 -0.59 -5.42 11.37
C ASP A 35 -1.77 -4.88 10.55
N PRO A 36 -2.66 -5.77 10.04
CA PRO A 36 -2.57 -7.24 10.09
C PRO A 36 -1.38 -7.74 9.26
N ASP A 37 -0.87 -8.93 9.57
CA ASP A 37 0.14 -9.60 8.73
C ASP A 37 -0.51 -10.01 7.39
N GLN A 38 -0.11 -9.36 6.31
CA GLN A 38 -0.64 -9.58 4.98
C GLN A 38 0.33 -9.16 3.89
N VAL A 39 0.30 -9.85 2.76
CA VAL A 39 0.89 -9.35 1.52
C VAL A 39 -0.13 -8.45 0.84
N HIS A 40 0.30 -7.34 0.26
CA HIS A 40 -0.60 -6.46 -0.49
C HIS A 40 -0.04 -6.12 -1.86
N VAL A 41 -0.95 -5.91 -2.80
CA VAL A 41 -0.66 -5.34 -4.12
C VAL A 41 -1.69 -4.27 -4.43
N GLY A 42 -1.29 -3.25 -5.15
CA GLY A 42 -2.15 -2.11 -5.39
C GLY A 42 -1.69 -1.19 -6.49
N ALA A 43 -2.44 -0.11 -6.65
CA ALA A 43 -2.12 0.98 -7.54
C ALA A 43 -2.23 2.30 -6.80
N HIS A 44 -1.38 3.25 -7.17
CA HIS A 44 -1.42 4.61 -6.64
C HIS A 44 -1.47 5.62 -7.77
N VAL A 45 -1.96 6.81 -7.46
CA VAL A 45 -1.85 8.00 -8.32
C VAL A 45 -0.92 8.98 -7.64
N ASN A 46 0.09 9.46 -8.34
CA ASN A 46 0.90 10.59 -7.89
C ASN A 46 0.13 11.88 -8.16
N ALA A 47 -0.51 12.41 -7.12
CA ALA A 47 -1.29 13.64 -7.16
C ALA A 47 -0.43 14.91 -7.16
N GLY A 48 0.90 14.76 -7.13
CA GLY A 48 1.86 15.85 -7.19
C GLY A 48 2.66 16.04 -5.91
N GLU A 49 3.57 16.99 -5.99
CA GLU A 49 4.44 17.41 -4.89
C GLU A 49 3.72 18.47 -4.06
N ILE A 50 3.56 18.23 -2.76
CA ILE A 50 2.89 19.15 -1.83
C ILE A 50 3.91 20.01 -1.06
N PHE A 51 5.10 19.46 -0.80
CA PHE A 51 6.24 20.15 -0.20
C PHE A 51 7.53 19.57 -0.77
N ASN A 52 8.69 20.18 -0.47
CA ASN A 52 9.96 19.76 -1.08
C ASN A 52 10.23 18.26 -0.85
N ASP A 53 10.27 17.51 -1.96
CA ASP A 53 10.40 16.05 -2.04
C ASP A 53 9.26 15.24 -1.37
N GLY A 54 8.19 15.92 -0.97
CA GLY A 54 6.98 15.38 -0.38
C GLY A 54 5.84 15.25 -1.37
N TYR A 55 5.40 14.03 -1.63
CA TYR A 55 4.37 13.70 -2.61
C TYR A 55 3.12 13.15 -1.96
N PHE A 56 1.96 13.46 -2.54
CA PHE A 56 0.69 12.86 -2.15
C PHE A 56 0.29 11.73 -3.10
N LEU A 57 0.13 10.54 -2.54
CA LEU A 57 -0.12 9.28 -3.25
C LEU A 57 -1.40 8.61 -2.73
N PRO A 58 -2.59 9.07 -3.12
CA PRO A 58 -3.80 8.27 -2.96
C PRO A 58 -3.63 6.93 -3.68
N ASN A 59 -3.99 5.85 -3.00
CA ASN A 59 -3.83 4.50 -3.49
C ASN A 59 -4.97 3.58 -3.09
N VAL A 60 -5.09 2.49 -3.84
CA VAL A 60 -5.96 1.35 -3.56
C VAL A 60 -5.11 0.09 -3.50
N GLU A 61 -5.33 -0.71 -2.47
CA GLU A 61 -4.58 -1.93 -2.19
C GLU A 61 -5.53 -3.10 -1.95
N VAL A 62 -5.11 -4.27 -2.40
CA VAL A 62 -5.72 -5.54 -2.04
C VAL A 62 -4.73 -6.30 -1.19
N GLY A 63 -5.09 -6.52 0.07
CA GLY A 63 -4.38 -7.35 1.03
C GLY A 63 -4.87 -8.80 0.98
N PHE A 64 -3.93 -9.74 1.05
CA PHE A 64 -4.18 -11.16 1.17
C PHE A 64 -3.53 -11.65 2.46
N SER A 65 -4.35 -12.20 3.36
CA SER A 65 -3.94 -12.80 4.62
C SER A 65 -4.56 -14.19 4.75
N ASP A 66 -4.13 -14.95 5.76
CA ASP A 66 -4.71 -16.27 6.08
C ASP A 66 -6.20 -16.19 6.46
N HIS A 67 -6.67 -14.99 6.84
CA HIS A 67 -8.02 -14.73 7.33
C HIS A 67 -8.96 -14.14 6.26
N GLY A 68 -8.51 -13.98 5.01
CA GLY A 68 -9.33 -13.46 3.92
C GLY A 68 -8.67 -12.34 3.10
N ARG A 69 -9.50 -11.68 2.30
CA ARG A 69 -9.11 -10.58 1.41
C ARG A 69 -9.56 -9.24 2.00
N LEU A 70 -8.71 -8.23 1.92
CA LEU A 70 -8.99 -6.88 2.38
C LEU A 70 -8.79 -5.89 1.23
N ILE A 71 -9.71 -4.97 1.04
CA ILE A 71 -9.53 -3.85 0.10
C ILE A 71 -9.34 -2.58 0.91
N ALA A 72 -8.24 -1.87 0.67
CA ALA A 72 -7.92 -0.63 1.36
C ALA A 72 -7.82 0.53 0.38
N LEU A 73 -8.36 1.68 0.79
CA LEU A 73 -8.10 2.97 0.16
C LEU A 73 -7.26 3.81 1.11
N ASN A 74 -6.07 4.22 0.68
CA ASN A 74 -5.15 4.95 1.54
C ASN A 74 -4.73 6.29 0.88
N PRO A 75 -5.11 7.45 1.44
CA PRO A 75 -4.44 8.70 1.14
C PRO A 75 -3.12 8.79 1.90
N GLU A 76 -1.99 8.76 1.19
CA GLU A 76 -0.65 8.76 1.79
C GLU A 76 0.19 9.94 1.38
N MET A 77 1.06 10.40 2.28
CA MET A 77 2.11 11.36 2.01
C MET A 77 3.47 10.67 2.15
N VAL A 78 4.32 10.81 1.13
CA VAL A 78 5.65 10.18 1.10
C VAL A 78 6.72 11.22 0.83
N TYR A 79 7.81 11.13 1.58
CA TYR A 79 9.04 11.87 1.36
C TYR A 79 10.03 10.99 0.58
N ARG A 80 10.49 11.45 -0.58
CA ARG A 80 11.45 10.71 -1.43
C ARG A 80 12.86 11.27 -1.20
N PHE A 81 13.76 10.47 -0.64
CA PHE A 81 15.08 10.95 -0.18
C PHE A 81 16.06 11.32 -1.30
N ASP A 82 15.96 10.65 -2.45
CA ASP A 82 16.97 10.80 -3.49
C ASP A 82 16.36 10.58 -4.87
N LYS A 83 16.38 11.63 -5.69
CA LYS A 83 16.08 11.59 -7.12
C LYS A 83 17.38 11.55 -7.93
N SER A 84 18.40 10.83 -7.43
CA SER A 84 19.72 10.78 -8.06
C SER A 84 19.57 10.42 -9.55
N SER A 85 19.84 11.38 -10.44
CA SER A 85 19.51 11.29 -11.88
C SER A 85 20.17 10.12 -12.63
N ARG A 86 21.10 9.41 -11.98
CA ARG A 86 21.78 8.21 -12.50
C ARG A 86 21.13 6.91 -12.06
N SER A 87 20.46 6.90 -10.91
CA SER A 87 19.75 5.72 -10.40
C SER A 87 18.25 5.89 -10.60
N ARG A 88 17.63 4.95 -11.33
CA ARG A 88 16.15 4.92 -11.45
C ARG A 88 15.45 4.45 -10.18
N TRP A 89 16.22 4.07 -9.16
CA TRP A 89 15.75 3.64 -7.85
C TRP A 89 15.94 4.75 -6.84
N GLY A 90 14.90 5.05 -6.07
CA GLY A 90 14.91 5.99 -4.96
C GLY A 90 14.19 5.42 -3.74
N PHE A 91 14.68 5.74 -2.55
CA PHE A 91 14.04 5.35 -1.30
C PHE A 91 13.01 6.40 -0.89
N TYR A 92 11.97 5.95 -0.18
CA TYR A 92 10.98 6.83 0.39
C TYR A 92 10.51 6.35 1.76
N ILE A 93 10.00 7.29 2.55
CA ILE A 93 9.28 7.03 3.78
C ILE A 93 8.01 7.86 3.78
N GLY A 94 6.96 7.41 4.44
CA GLY A 94 5.71 8.14 4.48
C GLY A 94 4.76 7.64 5.54
N GLY A 95 3.59 8.27 5.53
CA GLY A 95 2.48 7.86 6.34
C GLY A 95 1.17 8.31 5.74
N GLY A 96 0.08 7.70 6.16
CA GLY A 96 -1.24 8.01 5.64
C GLY A 96 -2.35 7.47 6.50
N LEU A 97 -3.57 7.81 6.11
CA LEU A 97 -4.76 7.16 6.64
C LEU A 97 -5.03 5.91 5.80
N GLY A 98 -5.63 4.91 6.42
CA GLY A 98 -6.16 3.75 5.71
C GLY A 98 -7.63 3.57 5.99
N ILE A 99 -8.43 3.48 4.94
CA ILE A 99 -9.83 3.09 5.01
C ILE A 99 -9.87 1.65 4.54
N ASN A 100 -10.12 0.73 5.48
CA ASN A 100 -10.14 -0.70 5.21
C ASN A 100 -11.59 -1.15 5.06
N ILE A 101 -11.88 -1.80 3.95
CA ILE A 101 -13.17 -2.42 3.65
C ILE A 101 -12.92 -3.93 3.63
N TYR A 102 -13.51 -4.64 4.58
CA TYR A 102 -13.48 -6.09 4.64
C TYR A 102 -14.63 -6.65 3.81
N ASP A 103 -14.32 -7.60 2.93
CA ASP A 103 -15.32 -8.34 2.18
C ASP A 103 -15.31 -9.79 2.71
N TRP A 104 -16.37 -10.18 3.40
CA TRP A 104 -16.61 -11.56 3.83
C TRP A 104 -17.55 -12.18 2.78
N ASP A 105 -17.03 -13.07 1.95
CA ASP A 105 -17.85 -13.90 1.06
C ASP A 105 -18.68 -14.87 1.93
N ASP A 106 -19.91 -14.47 2.29
CA ASP A 106 -20.92 -15.39 2.83
C ASP A 106 -22.20 -15.29 1.99
N GLY A 107 -22.31 -16.20 1.01
CA GLY A 107 -23.53 -16.90 0.58
C GLY A 107 -24.80 -16.13 0.15
N PRO A 108 -25.55 -16.61 -0.88
CA PRO A 108 -26.80 -16.00 -1.29
C PRO A 108 -27.96 -16.34 -0.33
N ARG A 109 -27.88 -15.93 0.94
CA ARG A 109 -28.99 -15.90 1.90
C ARG A 109 -28.71 -14.83 2.95
N ASP A 110 -29.60 -13.84 2.98
CA ASP A 110 -29.86 -12.90 4.07
C ASP A 110 -29.20 -11.51 3.96
N ASN A 111 -30.09 -10.52 3.78
CA ASN A 111 -29.84 -9.09 3.64
C ASN A 111 -29.32 -8.46 4.95
N HIS A 112 -28.03 -8.57 5.24
CA HIS A 112 -27.38 -7.75 6.26
C HIS A 112 -26.02 -7.27 5.72
N ASP A 113 -26.01 -6.04 5.21
CA ASP A 113 -24.81 -5.34 4.70
C ASP A 113 -23.94 -4.89 5.90
N ASP A 114 -23.33 -5.83 6.62
CA ASP A 114 -22.37 -5.52 7.69
C ASP A 114 -20.97 -5.29 7.08
N SER A 115 -20.87 -4.34 6.16
CA SER A 115 -19.58 -3.86 5.64
C SER A 115 -18.92 -2.95 6.69
N ASP A 116 -18.14 -3.56 7.59
CA ASP A 116 -17.39 -2.84 8.61
C ASP A 116 -16.27 -2.00 7.97
N THR A 117 -16.50 -0.69 7.86
CA THR A 117 -15.47 0.27 7.42
C THR A 117 -14.60 0.66 8.60
N GLU A 118 -13.33 0.29 8.57
CA GLU A 118 -12.38 0.58 9.65
C GLU A 118 -11.32 1.61 9.23
N LEU A 119 -11.17 2.66 10.04
CA LEU A 119 -10.12 3.67 9.87
C LEU A 119 -8.82 3.22 10.54
N GLY A 120 -7.70 3.48 9.88
CA GLY A 120 -6.37 3.16 10.36
C GLY A 120 -5.36 4.27 10.05
N LEU A 121 -4.24 4.21 10.75
CA LEU A 121 -3.04 5.02 10.49
C LEU A 121 -1.94 4.10 10.02
N ASN A 122 -1.25 4.49 8.95
CA ASN A 122 -0.19 3.69 8.36
C ASN A 122 1.10 4.49 8.33
N ILE A 123 2.21 3.85 8.68
CA ILE A 123 3.57 4.32 8.39
C ILE A 123 4.16 3.34 7.38
N LEU A 124 4.84 3.86 6.37
CA LEU A 124 5.36 3.07 5.27
C LEU A 124 6.77 3.51 4.87
N GLY A 125 7.55 2.56 4.37
CA GLY A 125 8.87 2.81 3.81
C GLY A 125 9.18 1.83 2.70
N GLY A 126 9.94 2.28 1.71
CA GLY A 126 10.13 1.45 0.54
C GLY A 126 11.12 2.00 -0.49
N MET A 127 11.15 1.28 -1.60
CA MET A 127 11.91 1.63 -2.79
C MET A 127 10.94 1.89 -3.94
N SER A 128 11.14 3.00 -4.60
CA SER A 128 10.41 3.35 -5.82
C SER A 128 11.36 3.24 -6.99
N ARG A 129 10.83 2.77 -8.13
CA ARG A 129 11.51 2.80 -9.40
C ARG A 129 10.66 3.58 -10.38
N ALA A 130 11.16 4.72 -10.81
CA ALA A 130 10.54 5.45 -11.91
C ALA A 130 10.59 4.55 -13.14
N ARG A 131 9.42 4.10 -13.63
CA ARG A 131 9.39 3.53 -14.96
C ARG A 131 9.70 4.67 -15.86
N ARG A 132 10.53 4.37 -16.82
CA ARG A 132 10.58 5.17 -18.00
C ARG A 132 9.11 4.78 -18.48
N GLY A 133 8.09 5.63 -18.32
CA GLY A 133 6.71 5.30 -18.70
C GLY A 133 5.67 6.37 -18.39
N GLY A 134 6.00 7.29 -17.48
CA GLY A 134 4.98 8.11 -16.82
C GLY A 134 4.30 7.36 -15.68
N GLY A 135 4.89 6.25 -15.22
CA GLY A 135 4.42 5.50 -14.07
C GLY A 135 5.54 4.98 -13.18
N ASP A 136 5.22 4.69 -11.93
CA ASP A 136 6.20 4.25 -10.93
C ASP A 136 5.90 2.82 -10.44
N VAL A 137 6.94 2.10 -10.03
CA VAL A 137 6.80 0.82 -9.33
C VAL A 137 7.30 1.00 -7.91
N PHE A 138 6.49 0.63 -6.94
CA PHE A 138 6.78 0.78 -5.51
C PHE A 138 6.90 -0.59 -4.86
N MET A 139 7.94 -0.76 -4.04
CA MET A 139 8.17 -1.93 -3.18
C MET A 139 8.16 -1.43 -1.74
N GLU A 140 7.23 -1.93 -0.93
CA GLU A 140 6.92 -1.32 0.36
C GLU A 140 6.88 -2.29 1.54
N LEU A 141 7.26 -1.77 2.70
CA LEU A 141 6.89 -2.30 3.99
C LEU A 141 5.96 -1.29 4.69
N LYS A 142 4.80 -1.76 5.14
CA LYS A 142 3.78 -0.95 5.82
C LYS A 142 3.52 -1.46 7.23
N LEU A 143 3.46 -0.54 8.18
CA LEU A 143 3.00 -0.76 9.53
C LEU A 143 1.70 0.00 9.72
N GLY A 144 0.59 -0.74 9.77
CA GLY A 144 -0.72 -0.19 10.04
C GLY A 144 -1.07 -0.28 11.52
N ARG A 145 -1.82 0.70 12.01
CA ARG A 145 -2.56 0.60 13.27
C ARG A 145 -4.02 0.86 12.98
N ARG A 146 -4.82 -0.15 13.24
CA ARG A 146 -6.28 -0.11 13.14
C ARG A 146 -6.86 0.63 14.35
N ILE A 147 -7.80 1.54 14.09
CA ILE A 147 -8.53 2.28 15.12
C ILE A 147 -9.99 1.85 15.01
N ARG A 148 -10.38 0.92 15.89
CA ARG A 148 -11.79 0.57 16.05
C ARG A 148 -12.50 1.67 16.83
N PRO A 149 -13.60 2.24 16.32
CA PRO A 149 -14.54 2.95 17.17
C PRO A 149 -15.06 1.96 18.22
N LYS A 150 -14.98 2.31 19.50
CA LYS A 150 -15.59 1.50 20.55
C LYS A 150 -17.12 1.51 20.35
N PRO A 151 -17.83 0.36 20.44
CA PRO A 151 -19.28 0.40 20.51
C PRO A 151 -19.67 1.25 21.72
N ARG A 152 -20.64 2.15 21.55
CA ARG A 152 -21.27 2.86 22.67
C ARG A 152 -22.31 1.99 23.34
#